data_AF-A0A9Q0FMZ9-F1
#
_entry.id   AF-A0A9Q0FMZ9-F1
#
_cell.length_a   1.000
_cell.length_b   1.000
_cell.length_c   1.000
_cell.angle_alpha   90.00
_cell.angle_beta   90.00
_cell.angle_gamma   90.00
#
_symmetry.space_group_name_H-M   'P 1'
#
loop_
_entity.id
_entity.type
_entity.pdbx_description
1 polymer ?
#
loop_
_entity_poly.entity_id
_entity_poly.type
_entity_poly.pdbx_seq_one_letter_code
_entity_poly.pdbx_strand_id
1 'polypeptide(L)'
;EDLQRMKDAGLNAFRFSISWSRVIPGLTPFVTIFHWDTPQALEDKYGGFLSKNIADYRDYADFLFKTSGDRVRHWITLNEPWAYAAWGFDTGEFAPGRCSSWVRRACKAGNSATEPYIVAHNLLLSHATAVQLYRQKYNATQKGKIGFTLDSYWFEPYSSDIRDIDATKRSIDFHFGWFMDPATFGDYPRTMRDNVKERLPNFTIEESKMVKGSLDFVGAGLTWLRVVPYGIRYLLNYTKDTYRNPEIFVTENGKPKGSTSIIFTKTSCYLSTQCSYFSLWKY
;
A
#
# COMPACT_ATOMS: atom_id res chain seq x y z
N GLU A 1 19.83 -17.56 9.55
CA GLU A 1 20.54 -16.39 10.10
C GLU A 1 19.56 -15.27 10.46
N ASP A 2 18.70 -14.83 9.53
CA ASP A 2 17.71 -13.76 9.76
C ASP A 2 16.81 -14.00 10.99
N LEU A 3 16.43 -15.25 11.23
CA LEU A 3 15.58 -15.65 12.36
C LEU A 3 16.27 -15.46 13.72
N GLN A 4 17.56 -15.78 13.78
CA GLN A 4 18.34 -15.61 15.00
C GLN A 4 18.48 -14.11 15.29
N ARG A 5 18.77 -13.30 14.25
CA ARG A 5 18.84 -11.84 14.37
C ARG A 5 17.53 -11.22 14.84
N MET A 6 16.37 -11.70 14.37
CA MET A 6 15.06 -11.20 14.81
C MET A 6 14.76 -11.56 16.27
N LYS A 7 15.10 -12.80 16.68
CA LYS A 7 14.96 -13.24 18.07
C LYS A 7 15.89 -12.44 19.00
N ASP A 8 17.14 -12.23 18.60
CA ASP A 8 18.12 -11.44 19.33
C ASP A 8 17.72 -9.96 19.42
N ALA A 9 16.99 -9.45 18.41
CA ALA A 9 16.43 -8.10 18.41
C ALA A 9 15.13 -7.95 19.22
N GLY A 10 14.55 -9.05 19.73
CA GLY A 10 13.33 -9.04 20.54
C GLY A 10 12.05 -8.67 19.76
N LEU A 11 11.99 -8.98 18.46
CA LEU A 11 10.81 -8.73 17.62
C LEU A 11 9.73 -9.81 17.82
N ASN A 12 8.46 -9.39 17.88
CA ASN A 12 7.30 -10.28 18.13
C ASN A 12 6.48 -10.62 16.86
N ALA A 13 6.79 -9.99 15.73
CA ALA A 13 6.16 -10.27 14.44
C ALA A 13 7.18 -10.11 13.31
N PHE A 14 6.87 -10.74 12.16
CA PHE A 14 7.69 -10.65 10.96
C PHE A 14 6.81 -10.49 9.73
N ARG A 15 7.18 -9.56 8.85
CA ARG A 15 6.52 -9.32 7.57
C ARG A 15 7.44 -9.75 6.43
N PHE A 16 6.89 -10.48 5.47
CA PHE A 16 7.59 -10.92 4.26
C PHE A 16 6.60 -11.06 3.08
N SER A 17 7.12 -10.99 1.86
CA SER A 17 6.42 -11.46 0.65
C SER A 17 6.68 -12.96 0.47
N ILE A 18 5.70 -13.72 -0.01
CA ILE A 18 5.82 -15.18 -0.03
C ILE A 18 6.67 -15.66 -1.21
N SER A 19 7.78 -16.33 -0.86
CA SER A 19 8.28 -17.50 -1.58
C SER A 19 8.19 -18.73 -0.66
N TRP A 20 7.03 -19.40 -0.73
CA TRP A 20 6.54 -20.69 -0.18
C TRP A 20 6.95 -21.23 1.22
N SER A 21 8.13 -21.02 1.82
CA SER A 21 8.66 -22.10 2.70
C SER A 21 8.77 -21.92 4.23
N ARG A 22 8.31 -20.86 4.92
CA ARG A 22 8.42 -20.83 6.41
C ARG A 22 7.43 -19.91 7.12
N VAL A 23 6.52 -20.49 7.91
CA VAL A 23 5.83 -19.80 9.01
C VAL A 23 6.41 -20.34 10.31
N ILE A 24 6.81 -19.45 11.21
CA ILE A 24 7.61 -19.77 12.41
C ILE A 24 6.69 -19.82 13.64
N PRO A 25 6.81 -20.85 14.50
CA PRO A 25 6.08 -20.90 15.76
C PRO A 25 6.45 -19.71 16.67
N GLY A 26 5.44 -18.99 17.18
CA GLY A 26 5.62 -17.92 18.16
C GLY A 26 5.77 -16.49 17.60
N LEU A 27 5.83 -16.32 16.28
CA LEU A 27 5.76 -15.00 15.64
C LEU A 27 4.45 -14.87 14.85
N THR A 28 3.82 -13.71 14.93
CA THR A 28 2.64 -13.41 14.11
C THR A 28 3.08 -13.04 12.69
N PRO A 29 2.74 -13.83 11.64
CA PRO A 29 3.14 -13.51 10.28
C PRO A 29 2.23 -12.45 9.66
N PHE A 30 2.84 -11.44 9.05
CA PHE A 30 2.20 -10.50 8.13
C PHE A 30 2.64 -10.85 6.71
N VAL A 31 1.71 -11.34 5.91
CA VAL A 31 2.01 -11.83 4.56
C VAL A 31 1.54 -10.81 3.54
N THR A 32 2.46 -10.34 2.71
CA THR A 32 2.12 -9.54 1.53
C THR A 32 1.89 -10.45 0.31
N ILE A 33 0.69 -10.37 -0.27
CA ILE A 33 0.27 -11.13 -1.46
C ILE A 33 0.97 -10.60 -2.70
N PHE A 34 1.00 -9.28 -2.88
CA PHE A 34 1.66 -8.64 -4.03
C PHE A 34 2.62 -7.55 -3.58
N HIS A 35 3.87 -7.69 -4.01
CA HIS A 35 4.97 -6.78 -3.72
C HIS A 35 5.72 -6.44 -5.01
N TRP A 36 4.98 -5.94 -6.00
CA TRP A 36 5.49 -5.48 -7.31
C TRP A 36 6.06 -6.61 -8.18
N ASP A 37 5.66 -7.83 -7.90
CA ASP A 37 6.15 -9.08 -8.47
C ASP A 37 5.17 -9.66 -9.49
N THR A 38 4.63 -8.80 -10.37
CA THR A 38 3.69 -9.23 -11.42
C THR A 38 4.36 -10.28 -12.30
N PRO A 39 3.76 -11.47 -12.50
CA PRO A 39 4.34 -12.47 -13.38
C PRO A 39 4.49 -11.93 -14.81
N GLN A 40 5.70 -12.03 -15.38
CA GLN A 40 5.99 -11.51 -16.73
C GLN A 40 5.03 -12.05 -17.79
N ALA A 41 4.57 -13.30 -17.66
CA ALA A 41 3.60 -13.89 -18.58
C ALA A 41 2.26 -13.13 -18.62
N LEU A 42 1.83 -12.51 -17.51
CA LEU A 42 0.61 -11.69 -17.47
C LEU A 42 0.84 -10.28 -18.04
N GLU A 43 2.03 -9.72 -17.82
CA GLU A 43 2.47 -8.49 -18.49
C GLU A 43 2.49 -8.68 -20.02
N ASP A 44 3.07 -9.77 -20.52
CA ASP A 44 3.13 -10.05 -21.95
C ASP A 44 1.75 -10.36 -22.55
N LYS A 45 0.88 -11.05 -21.80
CA LYS A 45 -0.43 -11.50 -22.29
C LYS A 45 -1.44 -10.35 -22.41
N TYR A 46 -1.48 -9.44 -21.44
CA TYR A 46 -2.48 -8.37 -21.41
C TYR A 46 -2.03 -7.07 -20.73
N GLY A 47 -0.73 -6.90 -20.46
CA GLY A 47 -0.18 -5.70 -19.82
C GLY A 47 -0.40 -5.63 -18.31
N GLY A 48 -0.52 -6.79 -17.64
CA GLY A 48 -0.61 -6.88 -16.18
C GLY A 48 -1.77 -6.04 -15.64
N PHE A 49 -1.47 -5.12 -14.72
CA PHE A 49 -2.49 -4.27 -14.09
C PHE A 49 -3.03 -3.14 -14.98
N LEU A 50 -2.58 -2.98 -16.23
CA LEU A 50 -3.28 -2.14 -17.20
C LEU A 50 -4.61 -2.79 -17.66
N SER A 51 -4.68 -4.12 -17.61
CA SER A 51 -5.90 -4.86 -17.92
C SER A 51 -6.85 -4.87 -16.73
N LYS A 52 -8.16 -4.83 -17.02
CA LYS A 52 -9.22 -5.06 -16.04
C LYS A 52 -9.36 -6.53 -15.60
N ASN A 53 -8.51 -7.43 -16.10
CA ASN A 53 -8.55 -8.84 -15.72
C ASN A 53 -8.02 -9.06 -14.28
N ILE A 54 -8.92 -8.97 -13.32
CA ILE A 54 -8.65 -9.18 -11.88
C ILE A 54 -8.74 -10.66 -11.46
N ALA A 55 -9.16 -11.56 -12.36
CA ALA A 55 -9.41 -12.96 -12.03
C ALA A 55 -8.12 -13.68 -11.62
N ASP A 56 -7.01 -13.43 -12.32
CA ASP A 56 -5.71 -14.05 -12.03
C ASP A 56 -5.22 -13.66 -10.62
N TYR A 57 -5.38 -12.40 -10.21
CA TYR A 57 -5.05 -11.94 -8.86
C TYR A 57 -5.95 -12.60 -7.80
N ARG A 58 -7.27 -12.66 -8.05
CA ARG A 58 -8.22 -13.32 -7.16
C ARG A 58 -7.87 -14.79 -6.95
N ASP A 59 -7.57 -15.51 -8.03
CA ASP A 59 -7.29 -16.94 -7.99
C ASP A 59 -5.94 -17.22 -7.29
N TYR A 60 -4.95 -16.35 -7.48
CA TYR A 60 -3.70 -16.38 -6.72
C TYR A 60 -3.94 -16.13 -5.21
N ALA A 61 -4.75 -15.13 -4.85
CA ALA A 61 -5.12 -14.88 -3.46
C ALA A 61 -5.88 -16.08 -2.86
N ASP A 62 -6.84 -16.68 -3.59
CA ASP A 62 -7.55 -17.89 -3.18
C ASP A 62 -6.59 -19.03 -2.86
N PHE A 63 -5.58 -19.24 -3.71
CA PHE A 63 -4.55 -20.24 -3.50
C PHE A 63 -3.73 -19.98 -2.22
N LEU A 64 -3.32 -18.74 -1.95
CA LEU A 64 -2.58 -18.39 -0.74
C LEU A 64 -3.42 -18.58 0.52
N PHE A 65 -4.68 -18.16 0.51
CA PHE A 65 -5.60 -18.34 1.63
C PHE A 65 -5.82 -19.83 1.94
N LYS A 66 -5.94 -20.68 0.91
CA LYS A 66 -6.07 -22.14 1.09
C LYS A 66 -4.83 -22.77 1.70
N THR A 67 -3.65 -22.42 1.21
CA THR A 67 -2.40 -23.12 1.52
C THR A 67 -1.72 -22.64 2.80
N SER A 68 -1.92 -21.36 3.15
CA SER A 68 -1.21 -20.72 4.27
C SER A 68 -2.13 -20.07 5.30
N GLY A 69 -3.43 -19.99 5.03
CA GLY A 69 -4.39 -19.35 5.95
C GLY A 69 -4.69 -20.13 7.23
N ASP A 70 -4.19 -21.36 7.35
CA ASP A 70 -4.16 -22.09 8.62
C ASP A 70 -3.24 -21.42 9.65
N ARG A 71 -2.15 -20.80 9.18
CA ARG A 71 -1.08 -20.20 10.00
C ARG A 71 -1.01 -18.67 9.88
N VAL A 72 -1.46 -18.11 8.77
CA VAL A 72 -1.44 -16.65 8.54
C VAL A 72 -2.70 -16.01 9.11
N ARG A 73 -2.51 -14.91 9.84
CA ARG A 73 -3.60 -14.14 10.46
C ARG A 73 -3.65 -12.68 10.01
N HIS A 74 -2.64 -12.19 9.29
CA HIS A 74 -2.61 -10.84 8.75
C HIS A 74 -2.19 -10.88 7.28
N TRP A 75 -3.12 -10.51 6.41
CA TRP A 75 -2.95 -10.49 4.96
C TRP A 75 -2.84 -9.05 4.46
N ILE A 76 -1.77 -8.75 3.74
CA ILE A 76 -1.55 -7.49 3.04
C ILE A 76 -1.71 -7.79 1.56
N THR A 77 -2.79 -7.33 0.96
CA THR A 77 -3.10 -7.54 -0.46
C THR A 77 -2.07 -6.88 -1.37
N LEU A 78 -1.79 -5.60 -1.15
CA LEU A 78 -0.89 -4.78 -1.97
C LEU A 78 0.15 -4.08 -1.08
N ASN A 79 1.40 -4.06 -1.52
CA ASN A 79 2.42 -3.15 -0.99
C ASN A 79 2.51 -1.89 -1.83
N GLU A 80 2.40 -0.72 -1.19
CA GLU A 80 2.73 0.60 -1.75
C GLU A 80 2.18 0.78 -3.18
N PRO A 81 0.86 0.65 -3.38
CA PRO A 81 0.26 0.65 -4.71
C PRO A 81 0.39 2.02 -5.41
N TRP A 82 0.56 3.11 -4.66
CA TRP A 82 0.90 4.42 -5.23
C TRP A 82 2.26 4.37 -5.90
N ALA A 83 3.28 3.90 -5.20
CA ALA A 83 4.63 3.80 -5.73
C ALA A 83 4.71 2.86 -6.94
N TYR A 84 4.00 1.73 -6.92
CA TYR A 84 3.89 0.85 -8.09
C TYR A 84 3.28 1.57 -9.30
N ALA A 85 2.13 2.25 -9.13
CA ALA A 85 1.46 2.95 -10.22
C ALA A 85 2.28 4.13 -10.75
N ALA A 86 2.86 4.94 -9.86
CA ALA A 86 3.65 6.10 -10.23
C ALA A 86 5.00 5.69 -10.84
N TRP A 87 5.78 4.85 -10.16
CA TRP A 87 7.13 4.56 -10.63
C TRP A 87 7.18 3.52 -11.76
N GLY A 88 6.16 2.66 -11.87
CA GLY A 88 6.04 1.69 -12.95
C GLY A 88 5.44 2.26 -14.24
N PHE A 89 4.52 3.23 -14.14
CA PHE A 89 3.67 3.69 -15.26
C PHE A 89 3.64 5.21 -15.49
N ASP A 90 4.22 6.03 -14.59
CA ASP A 90 4.45 7.47 -14.81
C ASP A 90 5.93 7.74 -15.09
N THR A 91 6.83 7.45 -14.14
CA THR A 91 8.27 7.73 -14.31
C THR A 91 8.98 6.65 -15.12
N GLY A 92 8.43 5.43 -15.12
CA GLY A 92 9.04 4.25 -15.74
C GLY A 92 10.36 3.83 -15.10
N GLU A 93 10.65 4.28 -13.89
CA GLU A 93 11.89 3.95 -13.17
C GLU A 93 11.94 2.48 -12.75
N PHE A 94 10.78 1.91 -12.40
CA PHE A 94 10.63 0.52 -11.98
C PHE A 94 9.82 -0.28 -13.01
N ALA A 95 9.86 -1.61 -12.91
CA ALA A 95 9.09 -2.50 -13.78
C ALA A 95 7.58 -2.15 -13.73
N PRO A 96 6.86 -2.20 -14.87
CA PRO A 96 7.32 -2.62 -16.20
C PRO A 96 8.09 -1.55 -17.00
N GLY A 97 8.36 -0.39 -16.41
CA GLY A 97 9.20 0.65 -17.01
C GLY A 97 8.49 1.47 -18.08
N ARG A 98 7.18 1.64 -17.92
CA ARG A 98 6.32 2.36 -18.87
C ARG A 98 6.27 3.83 -18.50
N CYS A 99 6.44 4.68 -19.50
CA CYS A 99 6.22 6.10 -19.38
C CYS A 99 6.05 6.75 -20.74
N SER A 100 5.53 7.96 -20.76
CA SER A 100 5.50 8.77 -21.97
C SER A 100 6.91 9.16 -22.42
N SER A 101 7.10 9.30 -23.74
CA SER A 101 8.38 9.71 -24.32
C SER A 101 8.89 11.07 -23.82
N TRP A 102 7.98 11.97 -23.41
CA TRP A 102 8.32 13.28 -22.82
C TRP A 102 8.76 13.20 -21.35
N VAL A 103 8.46 12.11 -20.64
CA VAL A 103 8.95 11.89 -19.27
C VAL A 103 10.37 11.34 -19.32
N ARG A 104 10.58 10.26 -20.09
CA ARG A 104 11.92 9.69 -20.28
C ARG A 104 12.05 9.09 -21.68
N ARG A 105 13.05 9.55 -22.43
CA ARG A 105 13.33 9.05 -23.80
C ARG A 105 13.59 7.55 -23.87
N ALA A 106 14.02 6.93 -22.77
CA ALA A 106 14.28 5.50 -22.68
C ALA A 106 13.00 4.64 -22.59
N CYS A 107 11.85 5.23 -22.26
CA CYS A 107 10.58 4.49 -22.25
C CYS A 107 10.14 4.17 -23.67
N LYS A 108 9.97 2.88 -23.93
CA LYS A 108 9.60 2.36 -25.27
C LYS A 108 8.09 2.41 -25.52
N ALA A 109 7.30 2.48 -24.46
CA ALA A 109 5.84 2.53 -24.48
C ALA A 109 5.34 3.13 -23.16
N GLY A 110 4.09 3.60 -23.17
CA GLY A 110 3.43 4.12 -21.99
C GLY A 110 2.67 5.40 -22.27
N ASN A 111 1.80 5.77 -21.33
CA ASN A 111 1.21 7.09 -21.26
C ASN A 111 1.10 7.51 -19.80
N SER A 112 2.08 8.30 -19.35
CA SER A 112 2.20 8.83 -18.00
C SER A 112 0.98 9.64 -17.55
N ALA A 113 0.20 10.19 -18.49
CA ALA A 113 -1.00 10.96 -18.15
C ALA A 113 -2.22 10.08 -17.83
N THR A 114 -2.23 8.80 -18.21
CA THR A 114 -3.43 7.94 -18.11
C THR A 114 -3.17 6.60 -17.43
N GLU A 115 -2.05 5.94 -17.73
CA GLU A 115 -1.75 4.59 -17.26
C GLU A 115 -1.69 4.47 -15.73
N PRO A 116 -1.10 5.41 -14.97
CA PRO A 116 -1.09 5.33 -13.51
C PRO A 116 -2.51 5.25 -12.90
N TYR A 117 -3.49 5.96 -13.48
CA TYR A 117 -4.87 5.94 -13.01
C TYR A 117 -5.60 4.64 -13.34
N ILE A 118 -5.33 4.06 -14.51
CA ILE A 118 -5.87 2.76 -14.90
C ILE A 118 -5.33 1.67 -13.98
N VAL A 119 -4.02 1.67 -13.75
CA VAL A 119 -3.34 0.69 -12.89
C VAL A 119 -3.81 0.81 -11.44
N ALA A 120 -3.84 2.02 -10.87
CA ALA A 120 -4.33 2.24 -9.51
C ALA A 120 -5.78 1.77 -9.33
N HIS A 121 -6.63 1.98 -10.35
CA HIS A 121 -8.01 1.51 -10.32
C HIS A 121 -8.11 -0.02 -10.32
N ASN A 122 -7.39 -0.70 -11.22
CA ASN A 122 -7.39 -2.16 -11.30
C ASN A 122 -6.77 -2.81 -10.05
N LEU A 123 -5.77 -2.16 -9.43
CA LEU A 123 -5.23 -2.56 -8.13
C LEU A 123 -6.29 -2.48 -7.02
N LEU A 124 -7.05 -1.39 -6.93
CA LEU A 124 -8.15 -1.25 -5.96
C LEU A 124 -9.23 -2.32 -6.17
N LEU A 125 -9.61 -2.61 -7.41
CA LEU A 125 -10.55 -3.69 -7.73
C LEU A 125 -10.01 -5.07 -7.35
N SER A 126 -8.72 -5.32 -7.61
CA SER A 126 -8.03 -6.57 -7.26
C SER A 126 -7.98 -6.77 -5.74
N HIS A 127 -7.61 -5.72 -5.01
CA HIS A 127 -7.64 -5.67 -3.53
C HIS A 127 -9.04 -6.01 -3.01
N ALA A 128 -10.05 -5.28 -3.46
CA ALA A 128 -11.42 -5.43 -2.97
C ALA A 128 -12.00 -6.82 -3.29
N THR A 129 -11.65 -7.39 -4.44
CA THR A 129 -12.03 -8.76 -4.84
C THR A 129 -11.39 -9.80 -3.92
N ALA A 130 -10.10 -9.66 -3.59
CA ALA A 130 -9.43 -10.58 -2.66
C ALA A 130 -9.98 -10.46 -1.23
N VAL A 131 -10.30 -9.25 -0.77
CA VAL A 131 -10.94 -9.01 0.54
C VAL A 131 -12.32 -9.65 0.59
N GLN A 132 -13.14 -9.45 -0.45
CA GLN A 132 -14.47 -10.04 -0.55
C GLN A 132 -14.38 -11.58 -0.50
N LEU A 133 -13.48 -12.17 -1.29
CA LEU A 133 -13.21 -13.61 -1.28
C LEU A 133 -12.81 -14.09 0.12
N TYR A 134 -11.87 -13.40 0.77
CA TYR A 134 -11.40 -13.76 2.10
C TYR A 134 -12.53 -13.74 3.13
N ARG A 135 -13.31 -12.66 3.16
CA ARG A 135 -14.43 -12.47 4.08
C ARG A 135 -15.53 -13.51 3.89
N GLN A 136 -15.85 -13.86 2.65
CA GLN A 136 -16.92 -14.80 2.34
C GLN A 136 -16.52 -16.25 2.59
N LYS A 137 -15.28 -16.63 2.26
CA LYS A 137 -14.87 -18.04 2.21
C LYS A 137 -13.97 -18.48 3.38
N TYR A 138 -13.14 -17.59 3.90
CA TYR A 138 -12.06 -17.96 4.83
C TYR A 138 -12.19 -17.32 6.21
N ASN A 139 -12.83 -16.16 6.33
CA ASN A 139 -12.85 -15.42 7.59
C ASN A 139 -13.50 -16.22 8.74
N ALA A 140 -14.57 -16.98 8.46
CA ALA A 140 -15.25 -17.80 9.47
C ALA A 140 -14.33 -18.86 10.11
N THR A 141 -13.39 -19.42 9.34
CA THR A 141 -12.50 -20.51 9.79
C THR A 141 -11.13 -20.00 10.21
N GLN A 142 -10.56 -19.04 9.48
CA GLN A 142 -9.19 -18.56 9.66
C GLN A 142 -9.10 -17.37 10.62
N LYS A 143 -10.18 -16.58 10.75
CA LYS A 143 -10.28 -15.43 11.68
C LYS A 143 -9.11 -14.43 11.60
N GLY A 144 -8.45 -14.35 10.45
CA GLY A 144 -7.40 -13.35 10.20
C GLY A 144 -7.98 -12.02 9.73
N LYS A 145 -7.13 -11.00 9.67
CA LYS A 145 -7.43 -9.66 9.17
C LYS A 145 -6.80 -9.45 7.80
N ILE A 146 -7.42 -8.63 6.96
CA ILE A 146 -6.92 -8.31 5.62
C ILE A 146 -6.94 -6.80 5.34
N GLY A 147 -5.90 -6.30 4.68
CA GLY A 147 -5.73 -4.89 4.34
C GLY A 147 -4.71 -4.68 3.23
N PHE A 148 -4.24 -3.45 3.03
CA PHE A 148 -3.08 -3.12 2.20
C PHE A 148 -2.09 -2.22 2.96
N THR A 149 -0.88 -2.11 2.43
CA THR A 149 0.16 -1.19 2.90
C THR A 149 0.26 0.00 1.95
N LEU A 150 0.29 1.22 2.49
CA LEU A 150 0.57 2.44 1.74
C LEU A 150 1.95 2.99 2.10
N ASP A 151 2.67 3.44 1.09
CA ASP A 151 3.73 4.42 1.25
C ASP A 151 3.06 5.75 1.61
N SER A 152 3.60 6.46 2.60
CA SER A 152 2.88 7.60 3.17
C SER A 152 3.79 8.75 3.59
N TYR A 153 3.75 9.85 2.84
CA TYR A 153 4.38 11.09 3.24
C TYR A 153 3.46 11.98 4.07
N TRP A 154 4.06 12.73 5.00
CA TRP A 154 3.41 13.92 5.55
C TRP A 154 3.86 15.15 4.74
N PHE A 155 2.89 16.00 4.42
CA PHE A 155 3.11 17.23 3.66
C PHE A 155 2.87 18.44 4.58
N GLU A 156 3.79 19.39 4.54
CA GLU A 156 3.68 20.68 5.22
C GLU A 156 3.59 21.78 4.15
N PRO A 157 2.81 22.85 4.37
CA PRO A 157 2.78 23.97 3.45
C PRO A 157 4.14 24.65 3.39
N TYR A 158 4.56 25.06 2.20
CA TYR A 158 5.84 25.75 2.00
C TYR A 158 5.86 27.12 2.71
N SER A 159 4.73 27.83 2.71
CA SER A 159 4.54 29.11 3.38
C SER A 159 3.13 29.22 3.96
N SER A 160 2.81 30.36 4.60
CA SER A 160 1.46 30.67 5.08
C SER A 160 0.50 31.12 3.97
N ASP A 161 0.93 31.12 2.69
CA ASP A 161 0.07 31.40 1.56
C ASP A 161 -1.03 30.34 1.42
N ILE A 162 -2.26 30.77 1.17
CA ILE A 162 -3.40 29.87 1.00
C ILE A 162 -3.19 28.86 -0.13
N ARG A 163 -2.43 29.24 -1.17
CA ARG A 163 -2.09 28.37 -2.31
C ARG A 163 -1.22 27.19 -1.88
N ASP A 164 -0.30 27.42 -0.94
CA ASP A 164 0.58 26.37 -0.40
C ASP A 164 -0.19 25.47 0.56
N ILE A 165 -1.08 26.04 1.37
CA ILE A 165 -1.99 25.28 2.25
C ILE A 165 -2.90 24.36 1.43
N ASP A 166 -3.48 24.87 0.35
CA ASP A 166 -4.32 24.07 -0.54
C ASP A 166 -3.51 23.06 -1.37
N ALA A 167 -2.25 23.38 -1.70
CA ALA A 167 -1.33 22.43 -2.32
C ALA A 167 -1.04 21.25 -1.38
N THR A 168 -0.83 21.49 -0.08
CA THR A 168 -0.65 20.44 0.92
C THR A 168 -1.83 19.47 0.96
N LYS A 169 -3.06 19.98 0.97
CA LYS A 169 -4.27 19.14 0.92
C LYS A 169 -4.30 18.29 -0.35
N ARG A 170 -4.03 18.89 -1.52
CA ARG A 170 -3.96 18.15 -2.79
C ARG A 170 -2.86 17.08 -2.76
N SER A 171 -1.69 17.37 -2.19
CA SER A 171 -0.62 16.38 -2.07
C SER A 171 -1.01 15.19 -1.20
N ILE A 172 -1.71 15.43 -0.09
CA ILE A 172 -2.26 14.36 0.77
C ILE A 172 -3.30 13.55 -0.01
N ASP A 173 -4.23 14.19 -0.71
CA ASP A 173 -5.27 13.50 -1.49
C ASP A 173 -4.67 12.65 -2.61
N PHE A 174 -3.70 13.17 -3.36
CA PHE A 174 -3.08 12.47 -4.49
C PHE A 174 -2.08 11.39 -4.07
N HIS A 175 -1.57 11.42 -2.84
CA HIS A 175 -0.62 10.43 -2.35
C HIS A 175 -1.29 9.38 -1.46
N PHE A 176 -2.03 9.82 -0.43
CA PHE A 176 -2.67 8.96 0.55
C PHE A 176 -4.15 8.72 0.23
N GLY A 177 -4.90 9.79 -0.06
CA GLY A 177 -6.33 9.74 -0.34
C GLY A 177 -6.68 8.90 -1.57
N TRP A 178 -5.78 8.83 -2.55
CA TRP A 178 -6.00 8.10 -3.81
C TRP A 178 -6.38 6.63 -3.60
N PHE A 179 -5.85 5.99 -2.55
CA PHE A 179 -6.22 4.62 -2.16
C PHE A 179 -7.10 4.57 -0.91
N MET A 180 -6.93 5.49 0.04
CA MET A 180 -7.71 5.50 1.28
C MET A 180 -9.16 5.92 1.11
N ASP A 181 -9.46 6.92 0.28
CA ASP A 181 -10.84 7.37 0.04
C ASP A 181 -11.68 6.27 -0.63
N PRO A 182 -11.22 5.58 -1.69
CA PRO A 182 -11.96 4.46 -2.25
C PRO A 182 -12.21 3.36 -1.22
N ALA A 183 -11.19 2.99 -0.45
CA ALA A 183 -11.28 1.94 0.56
C ALA A 183 -12.22 2.30 1.73
N THR A 184 -12.40 3.59 2.02
CA THR A 184 -13.20 4.05 3.17
C THR A 184 -14.61 4.50 2.77
N PHE A 185 -14.72 5.23 1.67
CA PHE A 185 -15.92 5.91 1.22
C PHE A 185 -16.53 5.32 -0.06
N GLY A 186 -15.72 4.61 -0.86
CA GLY A 186 -16.15 3.95 -2.10
C GLY A 186 -15.92 4.77 -3.36
N ASP A 187 -15.25 5.92 -3.28
CA ASP A 187 -14.89 6.74 -4.45
C ASP A 187 -13.57 7.49 -4.19
N TYR A 188 -12.95 8.03 -5.24
CA TYR A 188 -11.73 8.83 -5.14
C TYR A 188 -11.96 10.20 -4.47
N PRO A 189 -10.89 10.84 -3.94
CA PRO A 189 -11.00 12.19 -3.41
C PRO A 189 -11.58 13.16 -4.45
N ARG A 190 -12.43 14.08 -3.99
CA ARG A 190 -13.07 15.07 -4.88
C ARG A 190 -12.05 15.92 -5.64
N THR A 191 -10.96 16.29 -4.98
CA THR A 191 -9.84 17.02 -5.60
C THR A 191 -9.24 16.25 -6.77
N MET A 192 -9.09 14.93 -6.66
CA MET A 192 -8.63 14.10 -7.78
C MET A 192 -9.65 14.05 -8.90
N ARG A 193 -10.94 13.86 -8.61
CA ARG A 193 -12.02 13.90 -9.61
C ARG A 193 -12.00 15.21 -10.41
N ASP A 194 -11.90 16.34 -9.72
CA ASP A 194 -11.94 17.68 -10.32
C ASP A 194 -10.70 17.97 -11.19
N ASN A 195 -9.51 17.49 -10.78
CA ASN A 195 -8.25 17.76 -11.48
C ASN A 195 -7.93 16.74 -12.59
N VAL A 196 -8.23 15.46 -12.37
CA VAL A 196 -7.86 14.36 -13.28
C VAL A 196 -8.94 14.13 -14.34
N LYS A 197 -10.22 14.31 -13.98
CA LYS A 197 -11.38 14.23 -14.86
C LYS A 197 -11.47 12.87 -15.56
N GLU A 198 -11.68 12.84 -16.87
CA GLU A 198 -11.92 11.63 -17.67
C GLU A 198 -10.78 10.61 -17.63
N ARG A 199 -9.58 11.03 -17.25
CA ARG A 199 -8.43 10.12 -17.08
C ARG A 199 -8.54 9.27 -15.81
N LEU A 200 -9.36 9.67 -14.84
CA LEU A 200 -9.61 8.93 -13.61
C LEU A 200 -10.82 8.01 -13.82
N PRO A 201 -10.65 6.68 -13.80
CA PRO A 201 -11.78 5.77 -14.02
C PRO A 201 -12.91 5.97 -13.00
N ASN A 202 -14.15 5.72 -13.42
CA ASN A 202 -15.30 5.71 -12.51
C ASN A 202 -15.52 4.31 -11.97
N PHE A 203 -15.78 4.21 -10.66
CA PHE A 203 -16.32 2.99 -10.10
C PHE A 203 -17.79 2.87 -10.49
N THR A 204 -18.20 1.68 -10.93
CA THR A 204 -19.61 1.30 -10.95
C THR A 204 -20.17 1.23 -9.53
N ILE A 205 -21.50 1.16 -9.40
CA ILE A 205 -22.16 1.05 -8.09
C ILE A 205 -21.69 -0.22 -7.36
N GLU A 206 -21.52 -1.31 -8.09
CA GLU A 206 -21.08 -2.61 -7.59
C GLU A 206 -19.63 -2.55 -7.14
N GLU A 207 -18.73 -1.97 -7.95
CA GLU A 207 -17.33 -1.79 -7.61
C GLU A 207 -17.16 -0.85 -6.41
N SER A 208 -17.88 0.26 -6.36
CA SER A 208 -17.86 1.21 -5.24
C SER A 208 -18.26 0.52 -3.92
N LYS A 209 -19.33 -0.31 -3.96
CA LYS A 209 -19.74 -1.12 -2.80
C LYS A 209 -18.70 -2.17 -2.41
N MET A 210 -17.99 -2.73 -3.37
CA MET A 210 -16.96 -3.75 -3.14
C MET A 210 -15.71 -3.15 -2.49
N VAL A 211 -15.26 -1.98 -2.97
CA VAL A 211 -14.07 -1.29 -2.45
C VAL A 211 -14.36 -0.61 -1.11
N LYS A 212 -15.59 -0.10 -0.90
CA LYS A 212 -15.96 0.55 0.36
C LYS A 212 -15.91 -0.41 1.54
N GLY A 213 -15.11 -0.07 2.55
CA GLY A 213 -14.92 -0.86 3.77
C GLY A 213 -14.08 -2.11 3.57
N SER A 214 -13.23 -2.16 2.53
CA SER A 214 -12.38 -3.31 2.22
C SER A 214 -11.11 -3.43 3.09
N LEU A 215 -11.01 -2.68 4.19
CA LEU A 215 -9.88 -2.70 5.11
C LEU A 215 -10.30 -3.16 6.50
N ASP A 216 -9.59 -4.17 7.04
CA ASP A 216 -9.62 -4.47 8.48
C ASP A 216 -8.51 -3.71 9.23
N PHE A 217 -7.39 -3.44 8.55
CA PHE A 217 -6.28 -2.62 9.00
C PHE A 217 -5.57 -1.93 7.83
N VAL A 218 -4.75 -0.91 8.12
CA VAL A 218 -3.85 -0.27 7.14
C VAL A 218 -2.40 -0.34 7.60
N GLY A 219 -1.51 -0.69 6.66
CA GLY A 219 -0.06 -0.64 6.84
C GLY A 219 0.52 0.71 6.40
N ALA A 220 1.43 1.31 7.17
CA ALA A 220 2.17 2.50 6.75
C ALA A 220 3.66 2.18 6.47
N GLY A 221 4.18 2.67 5.34
CA GLY A 221 5.57 2.62 4.91
C GLY A 221 6.14 4.00 4.59
N LEU A 222 7.46 4.19 4.78
CA LEU A 222 8.17 5.43 4.43
C LEU A 222 9.33 5.12 3.47
N THR A 223 9.31 5.71 2.28
CA THR A 223 10.38 5.56 1.28
C THR A 223 11.11 6.90 1.02
N TRP A 224 12.44 6.85 0.76
CA TRP A 224 13.36 7.96 0.41
C TRP A 224 13.39 9.17 1.38
N LEU A 225 14.39 9.21 2.27
CA LEU A 225 14.30 9.92 3.56
C LEU A 225 14.83 11.36 3.61
N ARG A 226 13.94 12.28 4.01
CA ARG A 226 14.22 13.25 5.08
C ARG A 226 13.58 12.73 6.37
N VAL A 227 14.34 12.66 7.46
CA VAL A 227 13.83 12.18 8.76
C VAL A 227 12.98 13.26 9.40
N VAL A 228 11.65 13.08 9.40
CA VAL A 228 10.67 14.02 9.98
C VAL A 228 9.79 13.27 10.99
N PRO A 229 10.26 13.04 12.23
CA PRO A 229 9.58 12.15 13.19
C PRO A 229 8.21 12.63 13.65
N TYR A 230 7.90 13.92 13.56
CA TYR A 230 6.56 14.41 13.85
C TYR A 230 5.56 14.11 12.72
N GLY A 231 6.05 13.92 11.49
CA GLY A 231 5.21 13.64 10.32
C GLY A 231 4.44 12.33 10.46
N ILE A 232 5.08 11.26 10.99
CA ILE A 232 4.36 10.01 11.26
C ILE A 232 3.24 10.21 12.29
N ARG A 233 3.45 11.03 13.33
CA ARG A 233 2.41 11.32 14.32
C ARG A 233 1.23 12.04 13.68
N TYR A 234 1.51 13.04 12.84
CA TYR A 234 0.45 13.78 12.15
C TYR A 234 -0.31 12.91 11.16
N LEU A 235 0.38 12.07 10.41
CA LEU A 235 -0.25 11.10 9.52
C LEU A 235 -1.17 10.13 10.30
N LEU A 236 -0.70 9.59 11.43
CA LEU A 236 -1.51 8.69 12.27
C LEU A 236 -2.74 9.38 12.83
N ASN A 237 -2.60 10.62 13.34
CA ASN A 237 -3.73 11.42 13.82
C ASN A 237 -4.71 11.74 12.69
N TYR A 238 -4.21 12.19 11.54
CA TYR A 238 -5.00 12.46 10.35
C TYR A 238 -5.77 11.22 9.90
N THR A 239 -5.12 10.06 9.92
CA THR A 239 -5.73 8.78 9.57
C THR A 239 -6.87 8.45 10.52
N LYS A 240 -6.61 8.57 11.83
CA LYS A 240 -7.60 8.36 12.88
C LYS A 240 -8.82 9.27 12.72
N ASP A 241 -8.58 10.56 12.55
CA ASP A 241 -9.63 11.58 12.58
C ASP A 241 -10.44 11.63 11.26
N THR A 242 -9.84 11.22 10.13
CA THR A 242 -10.48 11.28 8.80
C THR A 242 -11.09 9.95 8.35
N TYR A 243 -10.42 8.82 8.62
CA TYR A 243 -10.76 7.51 8.02
C TYR A 243 -11.40 6.52 8.98
N ARG A 244 -12.26 7.02 9.89
CA ARG A 244 -13.03 6.20 10.86
C ARG A 244 -12.14 5.39 11.81
N ASN A 245 -10.96 5.91 12.14
CA ASN A 245 -10.02 5.30 13.08
C ASN A 245 -9.79 3.79 12.84
N PRO A 246 -9.21 3.42 11.68
CA PRO A 246 -8.91 2.03 11.38
C PRO A 246 -7.80 1.54 12.30
N GLU A 247 -7.66 0.23 12.47
CA GLU A 247 -6.47 -0.34 13.10
C GLU A 247 -5.25 -0.10 12.20
N ILE A 248 -4.14 0.36 12.79
CA ILE A 248 -2.93 0.76 12.04
C ILE A 248 -1.74 -0.06 12.50
N PHE A 249 -0.99 -0.58 11.52
CA PHE A 249 0.31 -1.20 11.74
C PHE A 249 1.38 -0.41 10.98
N VAL A 250 2.50 -0.06 11.64
CA VAL A 250 3.65 0.48 10.91
C VAL A 250 4.37 -0.69 10.26
N THR A 251 4.19 -0.90 8.96
CA THR A 251 4.67 -2.09 8.25
C THR A 251 6.06 -1.90 7.64
N GLU A 252 6.49 -0.65 7.41
CA GLU A 252 7.86 -0.31 7.03
C GLU A 252 8.32 0.99 7.68
N ASN A 253 9.46 0.95 8.37
CA ASN A 253 10.15 2.14 8.85
C ASN A 253 11.64 1.82 9.04
N GLY A 254 12.48 2.56 8.33
CA GLY A 254 13.92 2.31 8.33
C GLY A 254 14.67 3.38 7.54
N LYS A 255 16.00 3.24 7.48
CA LYS A 255 16.89 4.15 6.77
C LYS A 255 18.12 3.41 6.24
N PRO A 256 18.51 3.60 4.96
CA PRO A 256 19.73 3.01 4.46
C PRO A 256 20.95 3.63 5.17
N LYS A 257 21.86 2.76 5.60
CA LYS A 257 23.12 3.14 6.24
C LYS A 257 24.00 3.90 5.24
N GLY A 258 24.51 5.06 5.65
CA GLY A 258 25.26 6.00 4.79
C GLY A 258 24.53 7.33 4.52
N SER A 259 23.28 7.47 4.96
CA SER A 259 22.56 8.75 4.96
C SER A 259 22.75 9.49 6.30
N THR A 260 23.01 10.80 6.29
CA THR A 260 23.52 11.62 7.41
C THR A 260 22.48 12.07 8.46
N SER A 261 21.64 11.17 8.98
CA SER A 261 20.61 11.55 9.97
C SER A 261 20.23 10.42 10.92
N ILE A 262 20.08 10.79 12.19
CA ILE A 262 20.04 9.94 13.40
C ILE A 262 18.83 8.99 13.42
N ILE A 263 19.06 7.74 13.84
CA ILE A 263 18.03 6.71 14.12
C ILE A 263 17.46 6.99 15.52
N PHE A 264 16.14 7.00 15.69
CA PHE A 264 15.52 6.93 17.02
C PHE A 264 14.74 5.64 17.24
N THR A 265 15.02 5.02 18.36
CA THR A 265 14.31 3.88 18.95
C THR A 265 13.32 4.37 20.01
N LYS A 266 12.09 3.83 19.96
CA LYS A 266 11.06 3.72 21.03
C LYS A 266 10.25 4.93 21.53
N THR A 267 10.53 6.20 21.22
CA THR A 267 9.81 7.32 21.90
C THR A 267 8.53 7.83 21.21
N SER A 268 8.20 7.43 19.98
CA SER A 268 7.08 8.07 19.22
C SER A 268 5.67 7.50 19.45
N CYS A 269 5.51 6.40 20.20
CA CYS A 269 4.23 5.71 20.41
C CYS A 269 3.75 5.73 21.87
N TYR A 270 3.75 6.89 22.54
CA TYR A 270 3.37 6.94 23.96
C TYR A 270 1.89 7.23 24.27
N LEU A 271 1.01 7.51 23.29
CA LEU A 271 -0.37 7.93 23.60
C LEU A 271 -1.51 7.40 22.70
N SER A 272 -1.36 6.26 22.03
CA SER A 272 -2.54 5.54 21.52
C SER A 272 -2.42 4.03 21.73
N THR A 273 -3.46 3.44 22.29
CA THR A 273 -3.57 2.03 22.70
C THR A 273 -3.61 1.02 21.52
N GLN A 274 -3.25 1.42 20.30
CA GLN A 274 -3.38 0.58 19.09
C GLN A 274 -2.21 0.63 18.10
N CYS A 275 -1.06 1.24 18.41
CA CYS A 275 0.09 1.21 17.49
C CYS A 275 1.09 0.10 17.85
N SER A 276 1.16 -0.95 17.01
CA SER A 276 2.26 -1.93 17.03
C SER A 276 3.34 -1.55 16.02
N TYR A 277 4.58 -1.42 16.48
CA TYR A 277 5.73 -0.98 15.68
C TYR A 277 6.46 -2.18 15.05
N PHE A 278 6.68 -2.15 13.73
CA PHE A 278 7.54 -3.12 13.04
C PHE A 278 8.62 -2.36 12.25
N SER A 279 9.87 -2.44 12.71
CA SER A 279 11.01 -1.96 11.92
C SER A 279 11.60 -3.12 11.15
N LEU A 280 11.71 -2.94 9.84
CA LEU A 280 12.44 -3.81 8.93
C LEU A 280 13.69 -3.06 8.47
N TRP A 281 14.80 -3.82 8.41
CA TRP A 281 16.11 -3.47 7.85
C TRP A 281 17.10 -2.75 8.79
N LYS A 282 18.04 -3.54 9.34
CA LYS A 282 19.39 -3.12 9.76
C LYS A 282 20.40 -3.92 8.92
N TYR A 283 21.05 -3.26 7.97
CA TYR A 283 22.35 -3.67 7.42
C TYR A 283 23.33 -2.49 7.58
#